data_AF-A0A3Q7J1P5-F1
#
_entry.id   AF-A0A3Q7J1P5-F1
#
_cell.length_a   1.000
_cell.length_b   1.000
_cell.length_c   1.000
_cell.angle_alpha   90.00
_cell.angle_beta   90.00
_cell.angle_gamma   90.00
#
_symmetry.space_group_name_H-M   'P 1'
#
loop_
_entity.id
_entity.type
_entity.pdbx_description
1 polymer ?
#
loop_
_entity_poly.entity_id
_entity_poly.type
_entity_poly.pdbx_seq_one_letter_code
_entity_poly.pdbx_strand_id
1 'polypeptide(L)' 'MATLKFLSFLILQLFLITNNCEGVEVGFYKKTCPNVEAIVKETTKHYISIAPTLAAPLLRMHFHDCFVRVLTLYK' A
#
# COMPACT_ATOMS: atom_id res chain seq x y z
N MET A 1 -3.63 37.63 2.23
CA MET A 1 -2.65 36.73 1.56
C MET A 1 -2.37 35.45 2.34
N ALA A 2 -2.12 35.50 3.66
CA ALA A 2 -1.90 34.29 4.47
C ALA A 2 -3.12 33.35 4.53
N THR A 3 -4.32 33.91 4.65
CA THR A 3 -5.60 33.16 4.66
C THR A 3 -5.86 32.42 3.34
N LEU A 4 -5.55 33.05 2.20
CA LEU A 4 -5.71 32.44 0.88
C LEU A 4 -4.71 31.29 0.65
N LYS A 5 -3.47 31.44 1.14
CA LYS A 5 -2.46 30.36 1.10
C LYS A 5 -2.85 29.19 1.99
N PHE A 6 -3.41 29.47 3.17
CA PHE A 6 -3.89 28.43 4.08
C PHE A 6 -5.08 27.66 3.49
N LEU A 7 -6.04 28.37 2.88
CA LEU A 7 -7.17 27.75 2.19
C LEU A 7 -6.71 26.90 1.00
N SER A 8 -5.76 27.40 0.20
CA SER A 8 -5.17 26.65 -0.91
C SER A 8 -4.45 25.37 -0.44
N PHE A 9 -3.74 25.42 0.70
CA PHE A 9 -3.09 24.26 1.29
C PHE A 9 -4.11 23.23 1.80
N LEU A 10 -5.20 23.67 2.43
CA LEU A 10 -6.31 22.82 2.85
C LEU A 10 -6.99 22.10 1.68
N ILE A 11 -7.22 22.82 0.57
CA ILE A 11 -7.80 22.27 -0.66
C ILE A 11 -6.84 21.24 -1.29
N LEU A 12 -5.53 21.52 -1.29
CA LEU A 12 -4.51 20.59 -1.79
C LEU A 12 -4.48 19.30 -0.95
N GLN A 13 -4.58 19.40 0.37
CA GLN A 13 -4.66 18.22 1.24
C GLN A 13 -5.93 17.40 0.99
N LEU A 14 -7.06 18.05 0.73
CA LEU A 14 -8.32 17.37 0.43
C LEU A 14 -8.25 16.57 -0.89
N PHE A 15 -7.56 17.10 -1.91
CA PHE A 15 -7.39 16.45 -3.21
C PHE A 15 -6.50 15.20 -3.16
N LEU A 16 -5.56 15.11 -2.20
CA LEU A 16 -4.67 13.95 -2.03
C LEU A 16 -5.36 12.74 -1.37
N ILE A 17 -6.56 12.91 -0.80
CA ILE A 17 -7.25 11.87 -0.02
C ILE A 17 -8.21 11.05 -0.91
N THR A 18 -8.58 11.54 -2.10
CA THR A 18 -9.48 10.82 -3.00
C THR A 18 -8.75 9.67 -3.72
N ASN A 19 -8.69 8.51 -3.07
CA ASN A 19 -8.21 7.27 -3.68
C ASN A 19 -9.42 6.36 -3.96
N ASN A 20 -9.75 6.17 -5.23
CA ASN A 20 -10.82 5.28 -5.67
C ASN A 20 -10.32 3.82 -5.77
N CYS A 21 -10.13 3.18 -4.61
CA CYS A 21 -9.86 1.74 -4.52
C CYS A 21 -11.15 1.03 -4.09
N GLU A 22 -11.88 0.45 -5.04
CA GLU A 22 -13.12 -0.27 -4.76
C GLU A 22 -12.80 -1.69 -4.27
N GLY A 23 -13.40 -2.12 -3.16
CA GLY A 23 -13.24 -3.47 -2.61
C GLY A 23 -12.02 -3.72 -1.70
N VAL A 24 -11.31 -2.67 -1.27
CA VAL A 24 -10.21 -2.78 -0.30
C VAL A 24 -10.59 -2.10 1.01
N GLU A 25 -10.38 -2.79 2.14
CA GLU A 25 -10.69 -2.30 3.49
C GLU A 25 -9.51 -2.57 4.43
N VAL A 26 -9.17 -1.59 5.26
CA VAL A 26 -8.19 -1.79 6.35
C VAL A 26 -8.78 -2.77 7.37
N GLY A 27 -8.06 -3.85 7.66
CA GLY A 27 -8.56 -4.90 8.54
C GLY A 27 -9.56 -5.86 7.88
N PHE A 28 -9.53 -6.00 6.55
CA PHE A 28 -10.35 -6.96 5.79
C PHE A 28 -10.35 -8.38 6.42
N TYR A 29 -9.20 -8.84 6.92
CA TYR A 29 -9.04 -10.16 7.53
C TYR A 29 -9.38 -10.23 9.03
N LYS A 30 -9.88 -9.16 9.65
CA LYS A 30 -10.09 -9.10 11.11
C LYS A 30 -10.97 -10.23 11.66
N LYS A 31 -11.93 -10.73 10.87
CA LYS A 31 -12.84 -11.82 11.28
C LYS A 31 -12.31 -13.21 10.95
N THR A 32 -11.54 -13.35 9.88
CA THR A 32 -11.11 -14.66 9.34
C THR A 32 -9.70 -15.03 9.76
N CYS A 33 -8.79 -14.05 9.79
CA CYS A 33 -7.40 -14.21 10.24
C CYS A 33 -6.90 -12.90 10.89
N PRO A 34 -7.27 -12.64 12.16
CA PRO A 34 -6.98 -11.36 12.83
C PRO A 34 -5.48 -11.07 12.98
N ASN A 35 -4.64 -12.10 12.96
CA ASN A 35 -3.20 -11.96 13.17
C ASN A 35 -2.41 -11.85 11.86
N VAL A 36 -3.06 -11.87 10.67
CA VAL A 36 -2.34 -11.95 9.39
C VAL A 36 -1.36 -10.78 9.19
N GLU A 37 -1.78 -9.56 9.51
CA GLU A 37 -0.93 -8.38 9.35
C GLU A 37 0.29 -8.43 10.28
N ALA A 38 0.11 -8.92 11.51
CA ALA A 38 1.18 -9.10 12.48
C ALA A 38 2.17 -10.19 12.01
N ILE A 39 1.65 -11.34 11.57
CA ILE A 39 2.46 -12.48 11.09
C ILE A 39 3.32 -12.05 9.88
N VAL A 40 2.71 -11.38 8.89
CA VAL A 40 3.43 -10.91 7.70
C VAL A 40 4.51 -9.90 8.09
N LYS A 41 4.21 -8.97 9.00
CA LYS A 41 5.16 -7.97 9.49
C LYS A 41 6.35 -8.60 10.21
N GLU A 42 6.11 -9.51 11.16
CA GLU A 42 7.18 -10.17 11.92
C GLU A 42 8.05 -11.04 11.03
N THR A 43 7.43 -11.84 10.15
CA THR A 43 8.15 -12.70 9.22
C THR A 43 9.03 -11.87 8.28
N THR A 44 8.47 -10.82 7.67
CA THR A 44 9.22 -9.94 6.77
C THR A 44 10.37 -9.25 7.50
N LYS A 45 10.13 -8.75 8.71
CA LYS A 45 11.17 -8.13 9.55
C LYS A 45 12.29 -9.11 9.88
N HIS A 46 11.97 -10.35 10.23
CA HIS A 46 12.95 -11.38 10.56
C HIS A 46 13.90 -11.64 9.38
N TYR A 47 13.35 -11.91 8.19
CA TYR A 47 14.17 -12.20 7.00
C TYR A 47 14.97 -10.99 6.53
N ILE A 48 14.41 -9.78 6.61
CA ILE A 48 15.16 -8.54 6.30
C ILE A 48 16.30 -8.31 7.30
N SER A 49 16.14 -8.67 8.59
CA SER A 49 17.24 -8.55 9.55
C SER A 49 18.43 -9.45 9.23
N ILE A 50 18.19 -10.59 8.58
CA ILE A 50 19.22 -11.53 8.12
C ILE A 50 19.80 -11.06 6.79
N ALA A 51 18.95 -10.59 5.87
CA ALA A 51 19.32 -10.13 4.54
C ALA A 51 18.72 -8.74 4.25
N PRO A 52 19.40 -7.64 4.63
CA PRO A 52 18.86 -6.28 4.47
C PRO A 52 18.56 -5.91 3.02
N THR A 53 19.28 -6.52 2.07
CA THR A 53 19.08 -6.33 0.62
C THR A 53 17.75 -6.88 0.12
N LEU A 54 17.00 -7.65 0.92
CA LEU A 54 15.70 -8.25 0.55
C LEU A 54 14.53 -7.25 0.53
N ALA A 55 14.64 -6.13 1.26
CA ALA A 55 13.57 -5.14 1.31
C ALA A 55 13.21 -4.55 -0.07
N ALA A 56 14.23 -4.14 -0.83
CA ALA A 56 14.07 -3.57 -2.17
C ALA A 56 13.45 -4.55 -3.20
N PRO A 57 13.91 -5.82 -3.34
CA PRO A 57 13.31 -6.77 -4.29
C PRO A 57 11.91 -7.22 -3.89
N LEU A 58 11.54 -7.27 -2.60
CA LEU A 58 10.15 -7.51 -2.19
C LEU A 58 9.22 -6.40 -2.67
N LEU A 59 9.64 -5.14 -2.51
CA LEU A 59 8.89 -4.00 -3.03
C LEU A 59 8.83 -4.02 -4.57
N ARG A 60 9.95 -4.37 -5.22
CA ARG A 60 10.01 -4.55 -6.68
C ARG A 60 9.04 -5.64 -7.13
N MET A 61 8.98 -6.79 -6.46
CA MET A 61 8.04 -7.87 -6.81
C MET A 61 6.60 -7.35 -6.77
N HIS A 62 6.19 -6.70 -5.69
CA HIS A 62 4.85 -6.13 -5.56
C HIS A 62 4.52 -5.14 -6.69
N PHE A 63 5.47 -4.26 -7.03
CA PHE A 63 5.32 -3.34 -8.16
C PHE A 63 5.18 -4.08 -9.50
N HIS A 64 6.01 -5.10 -9.74
CA HIS A 64 5.99 -5.89 -10.98
C HIS A 64 4.65 -6.62 -11.15
N ASP A 65 4.10 -7.21 -10.09
CA ASP A 65 2.80 -7.90 -10.14
C ASP A 65 1.64 -6.94 -10.43
N CYS A 66 1.68 -5.72 -9.92
CA CYS A 66 0.62 -4.73 -10.14
C CYS A 66 0.71 -4.02 -11.49
N PHE A 67 1.92 -3.72 -11.96
CA PHE A 67 2.14 -2.95 -13.20
C PHE A 67 2.22 -3.85 -14.44
N VAL A 68 2.79 -5.05 -14.34
CA VAL A 68 2.87 -5.99 -15.46
C VAL A 68 1.60 -6.83 -15.49
N ARG A 69 0.48 -6.22 -15.87
CA ARG A 69 -0.72 -6.96 -16.26
C ARG A 69 -0.50 -7.50 -17.67
N VAL A 70 0.04 -8.71 -17.79
CA VAL A 70 -0.07 -9.44 -19.06
C VAL A 70 -1.57 -9.58 -19.33
N LEU A 71 -2.04 -9.03 -20.45
CA LEU A 71 -3.40 -9.18 -20.96
C LEU A 71 -3.69 -10.63 -21.38
N THR A 72 -3.51 -11.58 -20.47
CA THR A 72 -3.77 -13.00 -20.68
C THR A 72 -5.08 -13.45 -20.08
N LEU A 73 -6.11 -12.59 -19.92
CA LEU A 73 -7.53 -12.99 -19.84
C LEU A 73 -8.49 -11.79 -20.11
N TYR A 74 -8.57 -11.35 -21.37
CA TYR A 74 -9.82 -10.90 -22.00
C TYR A 74 -9.86 -11.68 -23.33
N LYS A 75 -10.35 -12.92 -23.33
CA LYS A 75 -11.76 -13.23 -23.59
C LYS A 75 -12.77 -12.54 -22.69
#